data_AF-A0A7J6QHD4-F1
#
_entry.id   AF-A0A7J6QHD4-F1
#
_cell.length_a   1.000
_cell.length_b   1.000
_cell.length_c   1.000
_cell.angle_alpha   90.00
_cell.angle_beta   90.00
_cell.angle_gamma   90.00
#
_symmetry.space_group_name_H-M   'P 1'
#
loop_
_entity.id
_entity.type
_entity.pdbx_description
1 polymer ?
#
loop_
_entity_poly.entity_id
_entity_poly.type
_entity_poly.pdbx_seq_one_letter_code
_entity_poly.pdbx_strand_id
1 'polypeptide(L)'
;QWLQMAEDSENLGYTATTDALVDLTIDTNMDMTDSKACKREWVADADAALSRHRPHTARALYASATAKFPNKKGLWKRWAQLEARHGTAAQMDQVLAAAVEACPLAPQLWLISAKQKLLRGDVDGARAILQQAAQAVGSTSEDVHLAAAKIEVSNGDIQRARQLLAAARRQAEFSKEPCE
;
A
#
# COMPACT_ATOMS: atom_id res chain seq x y z
N GLN A 1 27.78 7.69 0.46
CA GLN A 1 28.17 8.63 1.53
C GLN A 1 26.94 9.28 2.18
N TRP A 2 25.95 9.78 1.43
CA TRP A 2 24.74 10.38 2.00
C TRP A 2 23.81 9.41 2.78
N LEU A 3 23.58 8.18 2.28
CA LEU A 3 22.78 7.19 3.00
C LEU A 3 23.37 6.79 4.36
N GLN A 4 24.70 6.67 4.47
CA GLN A 4 25.36 6.41 5.75
C GLN A 4 25.16 7.56 6.73
N MET A 5 25.25 8.80 6.27
CA MET A 5 24.96 9.98 7.10
C MET A 5 23.49 10.00 7.55
N ALA A 6 22.55 9.54 6.72
CA ALA A 6 21.16 9.37 7.12
C ALA A 6 21.06 8.33 8.25
N GLU A 7 21.66 7.15 8.10
CA GLU A 7 21.67 6.12 9.14
C GLU A 7 22.28 6.60 10.46
N ASP A 8 23.36 7.39 10.41
CA ASP A 8 23.98 7.99 11.60
C ASP A 8 23.09 9.03 12.26
N SER A 9 22.41 9.86 11.46
CA SER A 9 21.46 10.86 11.99
C SER A 9 20.22 10.24 12.63
N GLU A 10 19.76 9.10 12.13
CA GLU A 10 18.71 8.29 12.76
C GLU A 10 19.17 7.76 14.13
N ASN A 11 20.43 7.34 14.24
CA ASN A 11 21.01 6.88 15.50
C ASN A 11 21.03 7.97 16.57
N LEU A 12 21.24 9.21 16.14
CA LEU A 12 21.24 10.40 16.99
C LEU A 12 19.82 10.91 17.28
N GLY A 13 18.78 10.33 16.65
CA GLY A 13 17.38 10.70 16.83
C GLY A 13 16.92 11.91 16.00
N TYR A 14 17.72 12.39 15.05
CA TYR A 14 17.37 13.52 14.20
C TYR A 14 16.59 13.08 12.96
N THR A 15 15.30 12.78 13.13
CA THR A 15 14.43 12.28 12.05
C THR A 15 14.16 13.30 10.94
N ALA A 16 14.26 14.61 11.21
CA ALA A 16 14.08 15.61 10.16
C ALA A 16 15.30 15.66 9.22
N THR A 17 16.50 15.45 9.75
CA THR A 17 17.72 15.46 8.94
C THR A 17 17.87 14.18 8.14
N THR A 18 17.43 13.04 8.66
CA THR A 18 17.40 11.77 7.89
C THR A 18 16.59 11.93 6.61
N ASP A 19 15.42 12.57 6.72
CA ASP A 19 14.49 12.70 5.60
C ASP A 19 15.08 13.59 4.51
N ALA A 20 15.64 14.74 4.90
CA ALA A 20 16.32 15.64 3.96
C ALA A 20 17.55 15.00 3.28
N LEU A 21 18.33 14.22 4.02
CA LEU A 21 19.49 13.50 3.48
C LEU A 21 19.05 12.43 2.46
N VAL A 22 17.95 11.71 2.77
CA VAL A 22 17.37 10.72 1.87
C VAL A 22 16.82 11.36 0.61
N ASP A 23 16.09 12.48 0.72
CA ASP A 23 15.61 13.23 -0.44
C ASP A 23 16.78 13.63 -1.36
N LEU A 24 17.86 14.16 -0.78
CA LEU A 24 19.07 14.50 -1.51
C LEU A 24 19.67 13.27 -2.22
N THR A 25 19.70 12.10 -1.57
CA THR A 25 20.24 10.87 -2.19
C THR A 25 19.46 10.48 -3.44
N ILE A 26 18.12 10.55 -3.34
CA ILE A 26 17.21 10.15 -4.40
C ILE A 26 17.26 11.19 -5.53
N ASP A 27 17.49 12.46 -5.23
CA ASP A 27 17.72 13.52 -6.23
C ASP A 27 19.05 13.34 -6.95
N THR A 28 20.13 13.02 -6.24
CA THR A 28 21.46 12.82 -6.85
C THR A 28 21.56 11.57 -7.71
N ASN A 29 20.83 10.50 -7.38
CA ASN A 29 20.80 9.24 -8.15
C ASN A 29 19.82 9.29 -9.35
N MET A 30 19.29 10.47 -9.70
CA MET A 30 18.42 10.65 -10.87
C MET A 30 19.22 10.78 -12.19
N ASP A 31 20.00 9.77 -12.54
CA ASP A 31 20.42 9.57 -13.95
C ASP A 31 19.25 8.91 -14.70
N MET A 32 18.29 9.79 -15.06
CA MET A 32 16.89 9.51 -15.41
C MET A 32 16.67 8.80 -16.77
N THR A 33 17.01 7.52 -16.86
CA THR A 33 16.65 6.72 -18.06
C THR A 33 15.72 5.55 -17.78
N ASP A 34 15.71 4.95 -16.57
CA ASP A 34 14.84 3.80 -16.28
C ASP A 34 14.17 3.85 -14.88
N SER A 35 12.85 4.10 -14.88
CA SER A 35 11.99 4.04 -13.70
C SER A 35 12.01 2.67 -12.99
N LYS A 36 12.32 1.57 -13.69
CA LYS A 36 12.46 0.24 -13.08
C LYS A 36 13.80 0.09 -12.34
N ALA A 37 14.88 0.66 -12.86
CA ALA A 37 16.19 0.63 -12.23
C ALA A 37 16.16 1.40 -10.90
N CYS A 38 15.62 2.63 -10.90
CA CYS A 38 15.47 3.43 -9.68
C CYS A 38 14.65 2.69 -8.61
N LYS A 39 13.53 2.07 -9.01
CA LYS A 39 12.72 1.27 -8.08
C LYS A 39 13.55 0.14 -7.45
N ARG A 40 14.33 -0.60 -8.24
CA ARG A 40 15.11 -1.75 -7.75
C ARG A 40 16.18 -1.28 -6.77
N GLU A 41 16.86 -0.20 -7.10
CA GLU A 41 17.90 0.39 -6.25
C GLU A 41 17.32 0.89 -4.93
N TRP A 42 16.25 1.67 -4.94
CA TRP A 42 15.62 2.14 -3.70
C TRP A 42 15.07 1.00 -2.86
N VAL A 43 14.49 -0.04 -3.47
CA VAL A 43 14.08 -1.22 -2.69
C VAL A 43 15.28 -1.91 -2.05
N ALA A 44 16.41 -2.02 -2.76
CA ALA A 44 17.63 -2.61 -2.21
C ALA A 44 18.24 -1.76 -1.09
N ASP A 45 18.24 -0.43 -1.23
CA ASP A 45 18.72 0.50 -0.21
C ASP A 45 17.85 0.47 1.04
N ALA A 46 16.52 0.40 0.89
CA ALA A 46 15.60 0.23 2.02
C ALA A 46 15.81 -1.13 2.71
N ASP A 47 15.96 -2.21 1.95
CA ASP A 47 16.23 -3.55 2.51
C ASP A 47 17.60 -3.57 3.23
N ALA A 48 18.59 -2.85 2.72
CA ALA A 48 19.89 -2.69 3.38
C ALA A 48 19.78 -1.90 4.69
N ALA A 49 19.04 -0.77 4.70
CA ALA A 49 18.80 -0.01 5.92
C ALA A 49 18.05 -0.84 6.98
N LEU A 50 17.08 -1.66 6.55
CA LEU A 50 16.39 -2.60 7.44
C LEU A 50 17.32 -3.66 8.01
N SER A 51 18.25 -4.19 7.22
CA SER A 51 19.24 -5.16 7.70
C SER A 51 20.18 -4.57 8.76
N ARG A 52 20.37 -3.25 8.75
CA ARG A 52 21.13 -2.48 9.75
C ARG A 52 20.28 -1.98 10.92
N HIS A 53 19.02 -2.40 11.02
CA HIS A 53 18.07 -1.96 12.05
C HIS A 53 17.79 -0.44 12.04
N ARG A 54 17.73 0.17 10.84
CA ARG A 54 17.41 1.59 10.61
C ARG A 54 16.04 1.76 9.93
N PRO A 55 14.93 1.55 10.68
CA PRO A 55 13.58 1.55 10.10
C PRO A 55 13.10 2.95 9.66
N HIS A 56 13.58 4.03 10.27
CA HIS A 56 13.18 5.39 9.89
C HIS A 56 13.81 5.79 8.55
N THR A 57 15.08 5.49 8.33
CA THR A 57 15.75 5.70 7.04
C THR A 57 15.03 4.96 5.92
N ALA A 58 14.63 3.70 6.15
CA ALA A 58 13.87 2.93 5.17
C ALA A 58 12.48 3.54 4.89
N ARG A 59 11.82 4.10 5.91
CA ARG A 59 10.54 4.80 5.76
C ARG A 59 10.68 6.08 4.94
N ALA A 60 11.68 6.91 5.24
CA ALA A 60 11.99 8.11 4.47
C ALA A 60 12.23 7.76 3.00
N LEU A 61 13.00 6.70 2.74
CA LEU A 61 13.29 6.26 1.37
C LEU A 61 12.03 5.86 0.60
N TYR A 62 11.11 5.13 1.23
CA TYR A 62 9.82 4.81 0.61
C TYR A 62 8.92 6.04 0.44
N ALA A 63 8.91 6.98 1.39
CA ALA A 63 8.14 8.21 1.29
C ALA A 63 8.58 9.04 0.07
N SER A 64 9.87 9.31 -0.05
CA SER A 64 10.45 10.04 -1.17
C SER A 64 10.27 9.28 -2.50
N ALA A 65 10.43 7.95 -2.48
CA ALA A 65 10.22 7.11 -3.66
C ALA A 65 8.78 7.14 -4.18
N THR A 66 7.80 7.09 -3.28
CA THR A 66 6.37 7.16 -3.64
C THR A 66 5.94 8.55 -4.06
N ALA A 67 6.55 9.61 -3.53
CA ALA A 67 6.34 10.98 -4.00
C ALA A 67 6.79 11.13 -5.47
N LYS A 68 7.92 10.54 -5.86
CA LYS A 68 8.40 10.54 -7.25
C LYS A 68 7.60 9.61 -8.17
N PHE A 69 7.25 8.41 -7.69
CA PHE A 69 6.53 7.41 -8.48
C PHE A 69 5.26 6.90 -7.77
N PRO A 70 4.20 7.71 -7.70
CA PRO A 70 2.96 7.35 -7.00
C PRO A 70 2.25 6.14 -7.64
N ASN A 71 2.39 5.97 -8.96
CA ASN A 71 1.70 4.94 -9.75
C ASN A 71 2.26 3.52 -9.54
N LYS A 72 3.33 3.33 -8.76
CA LYS A 72 4.00 2.03 -8.61
C LYS A 72 3.47 1.29 -7.38
N LYS A 73 2.41 0.47 -7.57
CA LYS A 73 1.84 -0.43 -6.54
C LYS A 73 2.85 -1.30 -5.77
N GLY A 74 3.98 -1.65 -6.40
CA GLY A 74 5.02 -2.45 -5.77
C GLY A 74 5.76 -1.74 -4.63
N LEU A 75 5.91 -0.41 -4.71
CA LEU A 75 6.55 0.39 -3.64
C LEU A 75 5.63 0.46 -2.43
N TRP A 76 4.36 0.84 -2.65
CA TRP A 76 3.33 0.89 -1.60
C TRP A 76 3.18 -0.42 -0.83
N LYS A 77 3.23 -1.56 -1.52
CA LYS A 77 3.19 -2.88 -0.87
C LYS A 77 4.40 -3.13 0.04
N ARG A 78 5.60 -2.74 -0.39
CA ARG A 78 6.82 -2.92 0.40
C ARG A 78 6.81 -1.99 1.62
N TRP A 79 6.35 -0.77 1.45
CA TRP A 79 6.17 0.15 2.56
C TRP A 79 5.12 -0.36 3.57
N ALA A 80 3.98 -0.86 3.11
CA ALA A 80 2.98 -1.49 3.99
C ALA A 80 3.57 -2.70 4.76
N GLN A 81 4.47 -3.48 4.15
CA GLN A 81 5.17 -4.58 4.82
C GLN A 81 6.19 -4.09 5.86
N LEU A 82 6.86 -2.96 5.59
CA LEU A 82 7.75 -2.29 6.53
C LEU A 82 6.96 -1.85 7.79
N GLU A 83 5.86 -1.12 7.60
CA GLU A 83 5.06 -0.63 8.72
C GLU A 83 4.40 -1.78 9.49
N ALA A 84 4.05 -2.89 8.83
CA ALA A 84 3.54 -4.07 9.52
C ALA A 84 4.58 -4.72 10.46
N ARG A 85 5.89 -4.50 10.25
CA ARG A 85 6.98 -5.06 11.08
C ARG A 85 7.52 -4.08 12.10
N HIS A 86 7.66 -2.81 11.72
CA HIS A 86 8.37 -1.79 12.50
C HIS A 86 7.54 -0.54 12.81
N GLY A 87 6.34 -0.44 12.23
CA GLY A 87 5.48 0.72 12.32
C GLY A 87 4.43 0.61 13.41
N THR A 88 3.82 1.75 13.70
CA THR A 88 2.60 1.81 14.51
C THR A 88 1.36 1.61 13.64
N ALA A 89 0.26 1.24 14.30
CA ALA A 89 -1.06 1.14 13.69
C ALA A 89 -1.48 2.43 12.96
N ALA A 90 -1.18 3.60 13.54
CA ALA A 90 -1.51 4.89 12.95
C ALA A 90 -0.69 5.18 11.68
N GLN A 91 0.61 4.91 11.70
CA GLN A 91 1.48 5.07 10.52
C GLN A 91 1.05 4.15 9.38
N MET A 92 0.71 2.89 9.69
CA MET A 92 0.20 1.94 8.71
C MET A 92 -1.09 2.43 8.05
N ASP A 93 -2.02 3.00 8.83
CA ASP A 93 -3.28 3.53 8.30
C ASP A 93 -3.04 4.75 7.40
N GLN A 94 -2.12 5.65 7.77
CA GLN A 94 -1.72 6.80 6.95
C GLN A 94 -1.12 6.37 5.62
N VAL A 95 -0.17 5.41 5.64
CA VAL A 95 0.46 4.89 4.42
C VAL A 95 -0.56 4.22 3.52
N LEU A 96 -1.48 3.44 4.08
CA LEU A 96 -2.52 2.76 3.29
C LEU A 96 -3.54 3.74 2.70
N ALA A 97 -3.92 4.79 3.43
CA ALA A 97 -4.80 5.84 2.93
C ALA A 97 -4.14 6.56 1.73
N ALA A 98 -2.89 6.99 1.89
CA ALA A 98 -2.12 7.61 0.81
C ALA A 98 -1.93 6.67 -0.39
N ALA A 99 -1.69 5.37 -0.14
CA ALA A 99 -1.52 4.37 -1.18
C ALA A 99 -2.79 4.18 -2.02
N VAL A 100 -3.96 4.22 -1.37
CA VAL A 100 -5.27 4.09 -1.99
C VAL A 100 -5.61 5.32 -2.84
N GLU A 101 -5.32 6.53 -2.34
CA GLU A 101 -5.51 7.77 -3.10
C GLU A 101 -4.59 7.83 -4.33
N ALA A 102 -3.33 7.42 -4.18
CA ALA A 102 -2.35 7.40 -5.26
C ALA A 102 -2.64 6.31 -6.31
N CYS A 103 -3.23 5.18 -5.91
CA CYS A 103 -3.46 4.01 -6.76
C CYS A 103 -4.85 3.39 -6.53
N PRO A 104 -5.95 4.06 -6.94
CA PRO A 104 -7.30 3.57 -6.69
C PRO A 104 -7.60 2.25 -7.43
N LEU A 105 -6.98 2.05 -8.59
CA LEU A 105 -7.15 0.87 -9.45
C LEU A 105 -6.41 -0.39 -8.95
N ALA A 106 -5.71 -0.33 -7.81
CA ALA A 106 -4.92 -1.44 -7.28
C ALA A 106 -5.69 -2.17 -6.16
N PRO A 107 -6.48 -3.24 -6.45
CA PRO A 107 -7.28 -3.93 -5.45
C PRO A 107 -6.45 -4.51 -4.30
N GLN A 108 -5.19 -4.86 -4.58
CA GLN A 108 -4.27 -5.43 -3.61
C GLN A 108 -3.97 -4.48 -2.44
N LEU A 109 -3.95 -3.16 -2.65
CA LEU A 109 -3.72 -2.19 -1.58
C LEU A 109 -4.95 -2.06 -0.68
N TRP A 110 -6.15 -2.00 -1.29
CA TRP A 110 -7.42 -2.03 -0.59
C TRP A 110 -7.59 -3.26 0.30
N LEU A 111 -7.23 -4.45 -0.23
CA LEU A 111 -7.29 -5.70 0.52
C LEU A 111 -6.35 -5.73 1.72
N ILE A 112 -5.14 -5.17 1.59
CA ILE A 112 -4.21 -5.03 2.72
C ILE A 112 -4.82 -4.11 3.78
N SER A 113 -5.42 -3.00 3.36
CA SER A 113 -6.06 -2.05 4.28
C SER A 113 -7.25 -2.65 5.03
N ALA A 114 -8.15 -3.33 4.32
CA ALA A 114 -9.27 -4.04 4.93
C ALA A 114 -8.79 -5.13 5.90
N LYS A 115 -7.78 -5.93 5.52
CA LYS A 115 -7.19 -6.94 6.40
C LYS A 115 -6.61 -6.32 7.67
N GLN A 116 -5.96 -5.17 7.58
CA GLN A 116 -5.36 -4.50 8.73
C GLN A 116 -6.43 -4.02 9.72
N LYS A 117 -7.57 -3.51 9.24
CA LYS A 117 -8.71 -3.15 10.10
C LYS A 117 -9.34 -4.37 10.77
N LEU A 118 -9.52 -5.47 10.03
CA LEU A 118 -10.03 -6.73 10.58
C LEU A 118 -9.14 -7.31 11.68
N LEU A 119 -7.81 -7.24 11.51
CA LEU A 119 -6.88 -7.70 12.55
C LEU A 119 -7.00 -6.91 13.86
N ARG A 120 -7.54 -5.69 13.81
CA ARG A 120 -7.85 -4.88 15.00
C ARG A 120 -9.26 -5.12 15.55
N GLY A 121 -10.04 -6.00 14.91
CA GLY A 121 -11.45 -6.22 15.25
C GLY A 121 -12.40 -5.15 14.70
N ASP A 122 -11.91 -4.20 13.90
CA ASP A 122 -12.74 -3.16 13.28
C ASP A 122 -13.34 -3.68 11.96
N VAL A 123 -14.46 -4.37 12.10
CA VAL A 123 -15.22 -4.95 10.99
C VAL A 123 -15.90 -3.87 10.15
N ASP A 124 -16.45 -2.84 10.78
CA ASP A 124 -17.20 -1.80 10.09
C ASP A 124 -16.28 -0.90 9.27
N GLY A 125 -15.08 -0.59 9.80
CA GLY A 125 -14.03 0.07 9.03
C GLY A 125 -13.58 -0.75 7.83
N ALA A 126 -13.41 -2.06 7.98
CA ALA A 126 -13.06 -2.95 6.87
C ALA A 126 -14.16 -2.99 5.79
N ARG A 127 -15.44 -3.00 6.19
CA ARG A 127 -16.59 -2.91 5.27
C ARG A 127 -16.59 -1.61 4.48
N ALA A 128 -16.39 -0.48 5.15
CA ALA A 128 -16.34 0.83 4.50
C ALA A 128 -15.23 0.90 3.44
N ILE A 129 -14.03 0.42 3.79
CA ILE A 129 -12.89 0.37 2.87
C ILE A 129 -13.18 -0.51 1.65
N LEU A 130 -13.82 -1.67 1.83
CA LEU A 130 -14.15 -2.55 0.71
C LEU A 130 -15.27 -2.01 -0.17
N GLN A 131 -16.23 -1.28 0.39
CA GLN A 131 -17.24 -0.58 -0.39
C GLN A 131 -16.62 0.53 -1.24
N GLN A 132 -15.70 1.30 -0.67
CA GLN A 132 -14.91 2.29 -1.42
C GLN A 132 -14.05 1.62 -2.50
N ALA A 133 -13.42 0.48 -2.18
CA ALA A 133 -12.63 -0.28 -3.15
C ALA A 133 -13.48 -0.77 -4.33
N ALA A 134 -14.69 -1.27 -4.07
CA ALA A 134 -15.61 -1.71 -5.11
C ALA A 134 -16.03 -0.56 -6.04
N GLN A 135 -16.21 0.65 -5.50
CA GLN A 135 -16.50 1.86 -6.29
C GLN A 135 -15.28 2.33 -7.10
N ALA A 136 -14.09 2.29 -6.51
CA ALA A 136 -12.86 2.84 -7.11
C ALA A 136 -12.24 1.94 -8.17
N VAL A 137 -12.19 0.62 -7.95
CA VAL A 137 -11.59 -0.35 -8.89
C VAL A 137 -12.57 -0.73 -10.01
N GLY A 138 -13.88 -0.56 -9.77
CA GLY A 138 -14.91 -1.00 -10.69
C GLY A 138 -15.11 -2.52 -10.72
N SER A 139 -16.02 -2.98 -11.58
CA SER A 139 -16.53 -4.35 -11.67
C SER A 139 -15.51 -5.44 -12.02
N THR A 140 -14.26 -5.07 -12.28
CA THR A 140 -13.24 -5.96 -12.84
C THR A 140 -12.52 -6.80 -11.79
N SER A 141 -12.60 -6.45 -10.50
CA SER A 141 -11.85 -7.16 -9.46
C SER A 141 -12.71 -8.15 -8.66
N GLU A 142 -12.67 -9.41 -9.09
CA GLU A 142 -13.28 -10.53 -8.37
C GLU A 142 -12.76 -10.65 -6.93
N ASP A 143 -11.48 -10.33 -6.72
CA ASP A 143 -10.81 -10.42 -5.42
C ASP A 143 -11.45 -9.54 -4.34
N VAL A 144 -11.89 -8.32 -4.70
CA VAL A 144 -12.49 -7.37 -3.74
C VAL A 144 -13.88 -7.84 -3.33
N HIS A 145 -14.68 -8.32 -4.30
CA HIS A 145 -16.02 -8.86 -4.02
C HIS A 145 -15.94 -10.16 -3.20
N LEU A 146 -14.98 -11.04 -3.49
CA LEU A 146 -14.76 -12.26 -2.72
C LEU A 146 -14.33 -11.94 -1.28
N ALA A 147 -13.42 -10.97 -1.09
CA ALA A 147 -13.00 -10.54 0.23
C ALA A 147 -14.16 -9.92 1.03
N ALA A 148 -14.99 -9.09 0.40
CA ALA A 148 -16.18 -8.53 1.02
C ALA A 148 -17.16 -9.63 1.46
N ALA A 149 -17.46 -10.59 0.58
CA ALA A 149 -18.32 -11.71 0.92
C ALA A 149 -17.75 -12.57 2.07
N LYS A 150 -16.43 -12.79 2.08
CA LYS A 150 -15.75 -13.56 3.13
C LYS A 150 -15.90 -12.90 4.51
N ILE A 151 -15.82 -11.57 4.59
CA ILE A 151 -16.00 -10.85 5.85
C ILE A 151 -17.44 -11.00 6.34
N GLU A 152 -18.43 -10.78 5.47
CA GLU A 152 -19.84 -10.90 5.87
C GLU A 152 -20.21 -12.31 6.34
N VAL A 153 -19.67 -13.35 5.68
CA VAL A 153 -19.83 -14.74 6.15
C VAL A 153 -19.20 -14.95 7.52
N SER A 154 -18.00 -14.39 7.76
CA SER A 154 -17.30 -14.53 9.04
C SER A 154 -18.05 -13.83 10.18
N ASN A 155 -18.83 -12.79 9.87
CA ASN A 155 -19.65 -12.06 10.84
C ASN A 155 -21.06 -12.66 11.03
N GLY A 156 -21.43 -13.69 10.27
CA GLY A 156 -22.76 -14.33 10.33
C GLY A 156 -23.82 -13.76 9.38
N ASP A 157 -23.50 -12.70 8.62
CA ASP A 157 -24.41 -12.02 7.69
C ASP A 157 -24.46 -12.70 6.30
N ILE A 158 -24.88 -13.97 6.28
CA ILE A 158 -24.89 -14.81 5.07
C ILE A 158 -25.79 -14.23 3.97
N GLN A 159 -26.92 -13.60 4.34
CA GLN A 159 -27.84 -13.01 3.37
C GLN A 159 -27.18 -11.88 2.58
N ARG A 160 -26.42 -11.01 3.26
CA ARG A 160 -25.70 -9.90 2.63
C ARG A 160 -24.59 -10.40 1.72
N ALA A 161 -23.85 -11.42 2.17
CA ALA A 161 -22.82 -12.07 1.35
C ALA A 161 -23.41 -12.62 0.03
N ARG A 162 -24.59 -13.25 0.08
CA ARG A 162 -25.28 -13.75 -1.13
C ARG A 162 -25.69 -12.62 -2.07
N GLN A 163 -26.22 -11.52 -1.55
CA GLN A 163 -26.60 -10.36 -2.36
C GLN A 163 -25.39 -9.73 -3.04
N LEU A 164 -24.27 -9.56 -2.32
CA LEU A 164 -23.02 -9.05 -2.88
C LEU A 164 -22.49 -9.94 -4.01
N LEU A 165 -22.45 -11.26 -3.82
CA LEU A 165 -22.01 -12.20 -4.84
C LEU A 165 -22.96 -12.27 -6.04
N ALA A 166 -24.27 -12.17 -5.82
CA ALA A 166 -25.25 -12.12 -6.90
C ALA A 166 -25.10 -10.84 -7.73
N ALA A 167 -24.87 -9.69 -7.10
CA ALA A 167 -24.58 -8.43 -7.78
C ALA A 167 -23.27 -8.50 -8.57
N ALA A 168 -22.21 -9.03 -7.97
CA ALA A 168 -20.92 -9.24 -8.61
C ALA A 168 -21.04 -10.16 -9.84
N ARG A 169 -21.81 -11.25 -9.75
CA ARG A 169 -22.04 -12.17 -10.87
C ARG A 169 -22.72 -11.48 -12.04
N ARG A 170 -23.81 -10.74 -11.79
CA ARG A 170 -24.51 -9.99 -12.86
C ARG A 170 -23.58 -9.02 -13.55
N GLN A 171 -22.79 -8.27 -12.79
CA GLN A 171 -21.83 -7.31 -13.34
C GLN A 171 -20.73 -7.98 -14.19
N ALA A 172 -20.27 -9.18 -13.79
CA ALA A 172 -19.31 -9.95 -14.56
C ALA A 172 -19.90 -10.50 -15.87
N GLU A 173 -21.16 -10.91 -15.86
CA GLU A 173 -21.89 -11.35 -17.05
C GLU A 173 -22.02 -10.21 -18.08
N PHE A 174 -22.41 -9.00 -17.64
CA PHE A 174 -22.50 -7.82 -18.51
C PHE A 174 -21.16 -7.40 -19.13
N SER A 175 -20.04 -7.67 -18.46
CA SER A 175 -18.71 -7.34 -19.00
C SER A 175 -18.23 -8.27 -20.13
N LYS A 176 -18.88 -9.42 -20.33
CA LYS A 176 -18.50 -10.44 -21.31
C LYS A 176 -19.24 -10.32 -22.65
N GLU A 177 -20.28 -9.51 -22.75
CA GLU A 177 -20.97 -9.27 -24.03
C GLU A 177 -20.12 -8.35 -24.92
N PRO A 178 -19.53 -8.84 -26.02
CA PRO A 178 -18.83 -7.98 -26.96
C PRO A 178 -19.86 -7.13 -27.69
N CYS A 179 -19.63 -5.81 -27.79
CA CYS A 179 -20.33 -4.99 -28.78
C CYS A 179 -20.04 -5.59 -30.17
N GLU A 180 -21.08 -6.12 -30.82
CA GLU A 180 -21.09 -6.46 -32.25
C GLU A 180 -20.89 -5.24 -33.13
#